data_AF-A0A3D0M1G5-F1
#
_entry.id   AF-A0A3D0M1G5-F1
#
_cell.length_a   1.000
_cell.length_b   1.000
_cell.length_c   1.000
_cell.angle_alpha   90.00
_cell.angle_beta   90.00
_cell.angle_gamma   90.00
#
_symmetry.space_group_name_H-M   'P 1'
#
loop_
_entity.id
_entity.type
_entity.pdbx_description
1 polymer ?
#
loop_
_entity_poly.entity_id
_entity_poly.type
_entity_poly.pdbx_seq_one_letter_code
_entity_poly.pdbx_strand_id
1 'polypeptide(L)'
;MNIKAVYYWIIGTLSIIGGALAQAMGGWDYALQMLCIVMAADYITGVTCALVWKKSPKSEDGSFNSKASLKGLFRKAGILLAVLIAYHLDRFAGTDCIRNAAITFFIANDGFSVVENLGVMGLPMPAAVKNAFEMLRQKSEEI
;
A
#
# COMPACT_ATOMS: atom_id res chain seq x y z
N MET A 1 -26.92 11.73 -22.12
CA MET A 1 -25.46 12.00 -22.00
C MET A 1 -24.71 10.81 -22.60
N ASN A 2 -23.75 11.03 -23.50
CA ASN A 2 -23.03 9.95 -24.20
C ASN A 2 -22.17 9.16 -23.20
N ILE A 3 -22.31 7.82 -23.14
CA ILE A 3 -21.53 6.94 -22.25
C ILE A 3 -20.02 7.21 -22.37
N LYS A 4 -19.52 7.45 -23.59
CA LYS A 4 -18.11 7.79 -23.80
C LYS A 4 -17.72 9.12 -23.18
N ALA A 5 -18.62 10.12 -23.26
CA ALA A 5 -18.39 11.41 -22.62
C ALA A 5 -18.32 11.25 -21.09
N VAL A 6 -19.24 10.49 -20.49
CA VAL A 6 -19.21 10.21 -19.04
C VAL A 6 -17.91 9.52 -18.63
N TYR A 7 -17.49 8.51 -19.40
CA TYR A 7 -16.22 7.81 -19.19
C TYR A 7 -15.02 8.75 -19.24
N TYR A 8 -14.90 9.59 -20.27
CA TYR A 8 -13.78 10.54 -20.40
C TYR A 8 -13.77 11.59 -19.29
N TRP A 9 -14.95 12.07 -18.86
CA TRP A 9 -15.05 12.99 -17.73
C TRP A 9 -14.57 12.38 -16.42
N ILE A 10 -14.91 11.12 -16.15
CA ILE A 10 -14.49 10.41 -14.93
C ILE A 10 -12.97 10.25 -14.92
N ILE A 11 -12.38 9.68 -15.98
CA ILE A 11 -10.93 9.46 -16.02
C ILE A 11 -10.15 10.77 -16.05
N GLY A 12 -10.66 11.80 -16.72
CA GLY A 12 -10.03 13.11 -16.79
C GLY A 12 -9.98 13.78 -15.41
N THR A 13 -11.11 13.77 -14.70
CA THR A 13 -11.18 14.32 -13.33
C THR A 13 -10.26 13.56 -12.38
N LEU A 14 -10.24 12.23 -12.43
CA LEU A 14 -9.33 11.41 -11.61
C LEU A 14 -7.86 11.67 -11.94
N SER A 15 -7.53 11.85 -13.21
CA SER A 15 -6.15 12.14 -13.65
C SER A 15 -5.67 13.50 -13.15
N ILE A 16 -6.55 14.52 -13.19
CA ILE A 16 -6.24 15.86 -12.67
C ILE A 16 -5.99 15.80 -11.17
N ILE A 17 -6.88 15.15 -10.41
CA ILE A 17 -6.73 15.02 -8.96
C ILE A 17 -5.47 14.23 -8.62
N GLY A 18 -5.25 13.09 -9.27
CA GLY A 18 -4.06 12.26 -9.06
C GLY A 18 -2.77 13.00 -9.40
N GLY A 19 -2.74 13.72 -10.53
CA GLY A 19 -1.61 14.56 -10.91
C GLY A 19 -1.33 15.66 -9.90
N ALA A 20 -2.37 16.36 -9.42
CA ALA A 20 -2.22 17.40 -8.40
C ALA A 20 -1.68 16.84 -7.08
N LEU A 21 -2.16 15.67 -6.64
CA LEU A 21 -1.66 15.00 -5.44
C LEU A 21 -0.20 14.57 -5.60
N ALA A 22 0.16 13.97 -6.74
CA ALA A 22 1.55 13.60 -7.02
C ALA A 22 2.48 14.83 -6.97
N GLN A 23 2.07 15.95 -7.56
CA GLN A 23 2.82 17.20 -7.49
C GLN A 23 2.94 17.74 -6.06
N ALA A 24 1.86 17.67 -5.27
CA ALA A 24 1.88 18.07 -3.86
C ALA A 24 2.83 17.21 -3.00
N MET A 25 3.15 15.99 -3.46
CA MET A 25 4.06 15.06 -2.79
C MET A 25 5.49 15.12 -3.34
N GLY A 26 5.85 16.14 -4.10
CA GLY A 26 7.20 16.31 -4.67
C GLY A 26 7.38 15.76 -6.08
N GLY A 27 6.29 15.42 -6.77
CA GLY A 27 6.28 14.99 -8.16
C GLY A 27 6.11 13.47 -8.34
N TRP A 28 5.97 13.05 -9.59
CA TRP A 28 5.76 11.65 -9.99
C TRP A 28 7.08 10.93 -10.33
N ASP A 29 7.99 10.89 -9.37
CA ASP A 29 9.28 10.23 -9.52
C ASP A 29 9.22 8.71 -9.31
N TYR A 30 10.33 8.02 -9.55
CA TYR A 30 10.40 6.55 -9.45
C TYR A 30 10.15 6.05 -8.01
N ALA A 31 10.55 6.83 -7.00
CA ALA A 31 10.31 6.48 -5.59
C ALA A 31 8.80 6.44 -5.28
N LEU A 32 8.05 7.48 -5.67
CA LEU A 32 6.61 7.51 -5.49
C LEU A 32 5.89 6.44 -6.34
N GLN A 33 6.34 6.22 -7.57
CA GLN A 33 5.83 5.13 -8.42
C GLN A 33 6.00 3.76 -7.76
N MET A 34 7.17 3.47 -7.22
CA MET A 34 7.43 2.20 -6.53
C MET A 34 6.52 2.03 -5.31
N LEU A 35 6.35 3.08 -4.50
CA LEU A 35 5.43 3.05 -3.38
C LEU A 35 4.00 2.72 -3.83
N CYS A 36 3.49 3.40 -4.86
CA CYS A 36 2.16 3.12 -5.40
C CYS A 36 2.01 1.67 -5.92
N ILE A 37 3.04 1.13 -6.59
CA ILE A 37 3.05 -0.25 -7.07
C ILE A 37 2.95 -1.24 -5.91
N VAL A 38 3.77 -1.06 -4.87
CA VAL A 38 3.74 -1.96 -3.70
C VAL A 38 2.42 -1.84 -2.94
N MET A 39 1.90 -0.63 -2.76
CA MET A 39 0.59 -0.41 -2.14
C MET A 39 -0.54 -1.09 -2.91
N ALA A 40 -0.52 -0.99 -4.26
CA ALA A 40 -1.49 -1.65 -5.12
C ALA A 40 -1.36 -3.17 -5.07
N ALA A 41 -0.12 -3.69 -5.12
CA ALA A 41 0.15 -5.11 -5.01
C ALA A 41 -0.33 -5.67 -3.67
N ASP A 42 -0.07 -4.98 -2.55
CA ASP A 42 -0.52 -5.39 -1.22
C ASP A 42 -2.05 -5.42 -1.13
N TYR A 43 -2.71 -4.39 -1.64
CA TYR A 43 -4.17 -4.32 -1.61
C TYR A 43 -4.81 -5.43 -2.46
N ILE A 44 -4.34 -5.61 -3.71
CA ILE A 44 -4.86 -6.63 -4.62
C ILE A 44 -4.61 -8.02 -4.02
N THR A 45 -3.37 -8.33 -3.64
CA THR A 45 -3.03 -9.65 -3.08
C THR A 45 -3.78 -9.92 -1.78
N GLY A 46 -3.96 -8.93 -0.91
CA GLY A 46 -4.71 -9.05 0.33
C GLY A 46 -6.20 -9.33 0.09
N VAL A 47 -6.83 -8.60 -0.85
CA VAL A 47 -8.23 -8.84 -1.24
C VAL A 47 -8.39 -10.22 -1.88
N THR A 48 -7.47 -10.63 -2.74
CA THR A 48 -7.48 -11.95 -3.37
C THR A 48 -7.34 -13.07 -2.32
N CYS A 49 -6.43 -12.93 -1.34
CA CYS A 49 -6.29 -13.89 -0.24
C CYS A 49 -7.58 -14.02 0.57
N ALA A 50 -8.24 -12.90 0.88
CA ALA A 50 -9.50 -12.89 1.62
C ALA A 50 -10.64 -13.57 0.86
N LEU A 51 -10.74 -13.35 -0.46
CA LEU A 51 -11.81 -13.88 -1.30
C LEU A 51 -11.63 -15.36 -1.66
N VAL A 52 -10.42 -15.75 -2.08
CA VAL A 52 -10.16 -17.08 -2.64
C VAL A 52 -9.77 -18.08 -1.55
N TRP A 53 -8.89 -17.70 -0.63
CA TRP A 53 -8.39 -18.60 0.41
C TRP A 53 -9.20 -18.55 1.72
N LYS A 54 -10.12 -17.57 1.87
CA LYS A 54 -10.90 -17.32 3.11
C LYS A 54 -10.03 -17.31 4.38
N LYS A 55 -8.77 -16.96 4.19
CA LYS A 55 -7.72 -16.87 5.20
C LYS A 55 -6.95 -15.59 4.92
N SER A 56 -7.63 -14.46 5.06
CA SER A 56 -6.92 -13.20 5.19
C SER A 56 -6.15 -13.24 6.53
N PRO A 57 -4.81 -13.16 6.54
CA PRO A 57 -4.06 -12.99 7.79
C PRO A 57 -4.34 -11.63 8.45
N LYS A 58 -5.09 -10.75 7.77
CA LYS A 58 -5.43 -9.39 8.20
C LYS A 58 -6.89 -9.23 8.66
N SER A 59 -7.63 -10.32 8.88
CA SER A 59 -9.03 -10.26 9.34
C SER A 59 -9.30 -11.34 10.38
N GLU A 60 -9.95 -10.98 11.49
CA GLU A 60 -10.23 -11.88 12.63
C GLU A 60 -10.97 -13.17 12.21
N ASP A 61 -11.88 -13.08 11.23
CA ASP A 61 -12.68 -14.22 10.76
C ASP A 61 -12.15 -14.86 9.45
N GLY A 62 -11.02 -14.38 8.91
CA GLY A 62 -10.47 -14.81 7.61
C GLY A 62 -11.34 -14.51 6.37
N SER A 63 -12.59 -14.10 6.57
CA SER A 63 -13.58 -13.82 5.53
C SER A 63 -13.47 -12.40 4.96
N PHE A 64 -13.90 -12.23 3.71
CA PHE A 64 -13.97 -10.92 3.07
C PHE A 64 -15.02 -10.04 3.75
N ASN A 65 -14.55 -9.05 4.52
CA ASN A 65 -15.38 -7.99 5.08
C ASN A 65 -15.08 -6.67 4.34
N SER A 66 -16.10 -6.07 3.72
CA SER A 66 -15.96 -4.79 3.01
C SER A 66 -15.43 -3.67 3.92
N LYS A 67 -15.75 -3.71 5.22
CA LYS A 67 -15.22 -2.77 6.23
C LYS A 67 -13.71 -2.94 6.44
N ALA A 68 -13.21 -4.17 6.40
CA ALA A 68 -11.77 -4.44 6.53
C ALA A 68 -10.99 -3.94 5.30
N SER A 69 -11.55 -4.13 4.10
CA SER A 69 -10.96 -3.61 2.86
C SER A 69 -10.92 -2.07 2.85
N LEU A 70 -12.01 -1.43 3.29
CA LEU A 70 -12.07 0.03 3.41
C LEU A 70 -11.07 0.58 4.45
N LYS A 71 -10.93 -0.09 5.60
CA LYS A 71 -9.91 0.25 6.61
C LYS A 71 -8.50 0.17 6.03
N GLY A 72 -8.23 -0.85 5.21
CA GLY A 72 -6.98 -0.99 4.46
C GLY A 72 -6.72 0.21 3.56
N LEU A 73 -7.73 0.66 2.80
CA LEU A 73 -7.61 1.82 1.93
C LEU A 73 -7.35 3.12 2.70
N PHE A 74 -8.02 3.34 3.84
CA PHE A 74 -7.73 4.49 4.71
C PHE A 74 -6.30 4.48 5.27
N ARG A 75 -5.77 3.29 5.60
CA ARG A 75 -4.35 3.17 5.99
C ARG A 75 -3.43 3.61 4.85
N LYS A 76 -3.72 3.20 3.62
CA LYS A 76 -2.97 3.61 2.42
C LYS A 76 -3.06 5.14 2.17
N ALA A 77 -4.22 5.74 2.39
CA ALA A 77 -4.36 7.21 2.34
C ALA A 77 -3.49 7.90 3.41
N GLY A 78 -3.41 7.33 4.62
CA GLY A 78 -2.53 7.80 5.69
C GLY A 78 -1.04 7.73 5.32
N ILE A 79 -0.62 6.69 4.59
CA ILE A 79 0.74 6.58 4.04
C ILE A 79 1.06 7.75 3.10
N LEU A 80 0.16 8.03 2.14
CA LEU A 80 0.36 9.15 1.20
C LEU A 80 0.36 10.51 1.92
N LEU A 81 -0.49 10.68 2.95
CA LEU A 81 -0.47 11.88 3.79
C LEU A 81 0.88 12.03 4.52
N ALA A 82 1.44 10.95 5.06
CA ALA A 82 2.75 10.98 5.70
C ALA A 82 3.86 11.38 4.73
N VAL A 83 3.82 10.87 3.48
CA VAL A 83 4.77 11.27 2.43
C VAL A 83 4.60 12.73 2.02
N LEU A 84 3.36 13.24 1.95
CA LEU A 84 3.10 14.67 1.72
C LEU A 84 3.73 15.54 2.81
N ILE A 85 3.54 15.17 4.08
CA ILE A 85 4.14 15.89 5.22
C ILE A 85 5.67 15.81 5.13
N ALA A 86 6.22 14.63 4.85
CA ALA A 86 7.67 14.42 4.71
C ALA A 86 8.28 15.29 3.60
N TYR A 87 7.61 15.40 2.45
CA TYR A 87 8.03 16.32 1.38
C TYR A 87 8.07 17.77 1.84
N HIS A 88 7.05 18.25 2.56
CA HIS A 88 7.05 19.62 3.06
C HIS A 88 8.12 19.85 4.15
N LEU A 89 8.41 18.85 4.97
CA LEU A 89 9.53 18.91 5.93
C LEU A 89 10.88 19.00 5.22
N ASP A 90 11.07 18.23 4.15
CA ASP A 90 12.25 18.30 3.28
C ASP A 90 12.45 19.71 2.70
N ARG A 91 11.37 20.30 2.16
CA ARG A 91 11.38 21.68 1.65
C ARG A 91 11.72 22.70 2.74
N PHE A 92 11.23 22.50 3.96
CA PHE A 92 11.51 23.37 5.10
C PHE A 92 12.96 23.23 5.59
N ALA A 93 13.46 21.99 5.65
CA ALA A 93 14.81 21.68 6.13
C ALA A 93 15.90 21.85 5.06
N GLY A 94 15.53 22.04 3.79
CA GLY A 94 16.47 22.16 2.67
C GLY A 94 17.15 20.83 2.32
N THR A 95 16.44 19.72 2.49
CA THR A 95 16.93 18.36 2.22
C THR A 95 15.90 17.57 1.42
N ASP A 96 16.27 16.41 0.90
CA ASP A 96 15.37 15.46 0.24
C ASP A 96 15.38 14.08 0.94
N CYS A 97 15.96 14.03 2.15
CA CYS A 97 16.18 12.79 2.88
C CYS A 97 14.92 12.26 3.57
N ILE A 98 14.04 13.14 4.07
CA ILE A 98 12.90 12.76 4.92
C ILE A 98 11.83 12.06 4.08
N ARG A 99 11.48 12.63 2.91
CA ARG A 99 10.55 12.05 1.95
C ARG A 99 11.06 10.70 1.46
N ASN A 100 12.33 10.62 1.06
CA ASN A 100 12.91 9.38 0.56
C ASN A 100 12.97 8.29 1.63
N ALA A 101 13.30 8.65 2.88
CA ALA A 101 13.25 7.73 4.01
C ALA A 101 11.82 7.25 4.29
N ALA A 102 10.84 8.15 4.31
CA ALA A 102 9.43 7.82 4.52
C ALA A 102 8.90 6.86 3.44
N ILE A 103 9.16 7.17 2.16
CA ILE A 103 8.78 6.31 1.03
C ILE A 103 9.42 4.94 1.15
N THR A 104 10.73 4.88 1.42
CA THR A 104 11.47 3.61 1.57
C THR A 104 10.93 2.77 2.71
N PHE A 105 10.62 3.40 3.85
CA PHE A 105 10.00 2.75 4.99
C PHE A 105 8.65 2.12 4.63
N PHE A 106 7.78 2.86 3.93
CA PHE A 106 6.46 2.34 3.55
C PHE A 106 6.52 1.29 2.44
N ILE A 107 7.49 1.39 1.52
CA ILE A 107 7.79 0.31 0.55
C ILE A 107 8.16 -0.97 1.31
N ALA A 108 9.02 -0.88 2.32
CA ALA A 108 9.37 -2.05 3.14
C ALA A 108 8.15 -2.59 3.90
N ASN A 109 7.40 -1.72 4.58
CA ASN A 109 6.20 -2.10 5.35
C ASN A 109 5.17 -2.84 4.48
N ASP A 110 4.82 -2.28 3.33
CA ASP A 110 3.84 -2.90 2.45
C ASP A 110 4.44 -4.08 1.69
N GLY A 111 5.74 -4.06 1.39
CA GLY A 111 6.47 -5.16 0.76
C GLY A 111 6.46 -6.41 1.62
N PHE A 112 6.68 -6.29 2.94
CA PHE A 112 6.53 -7.43 3.86
C PHE A 112 5.12 -7.99 3.81
N SER A 113 4.12 -7.12 3.70
CA SER A 113 2.72 -7.52 3.65
C SER A 113 2.34 -8.21 2.33
N VAL A 114 2.93 -7.79 1.21
CA VAL A 114 2.84 -8.52 -0.07
C VAL A 114 3.44 -9.92 0.07
N VAL A 115 4.64 -10.03 0.64
CA VAL A 115 5.32 -11.32 0.81
C VAL A 115 4.46 -12.26 1.67
N GLU A 116 3.88 -11.77 2.76
CA GLU A 116 2.95 -12.56 3.58
C GLU A 116 1.75 -13.07 2.76
N ASN A 117 1.09 -12.20 1.98
CA ASN A 117 -0.03 -12.60 1.13
C ASN A 117 0.39 -13.66 0.08
N LEU A 118 1.57 -13.51 -0.53
CA LEU A 118 2.09 -14.51 -1.48
C LEU A 118 2.35 -15.87 -0.81
N GLY A 119 2.69 -15.88 0.49
CA GLY A 119 2.83 -17.10 1.28
C GLY A 119 1.50 -17.82 1.47
N VAL A 120 0.43 -17.06 1.73
CA VAL A 120 -0.94 -17.58 1.79
C VAL A 120 -1.37 -18.16 0.43
N MET A 121 -0.96 -17.53 -0.68
CA MET A 121 -1.20 -18.03 -2.03
C MET A 121 -0.39 -19.29 -2.39
N GLY A 122 0.55 -19.71 -1.54
CA GLY A 122 1.34 -20.93 -1.72
C GLY A 122 2.56 -20.77 -2.62
N LEU A 123 3.07 -19.54 -2.82
CA LEU A 123 4.32 -19.36 -3.54
C LEU A 123 5.49 -19.98 -2.74
N PRO A 124 6.39 -20.74 -3.39
CA PRO A 124 7.51 -21.38 -2.71
C PRO A 124 8.44 -20.32 -2.12
N MET A 125 8.57 -20.32 -0.80
CA MET A 125 9.45 -19.41 -0.07
C MET A 125 10.69 -20.13 0.46
N PRO A 126 11.87 -19.49 0.44
CA PRO A 126 13.03 -19.97 1.16
C PRO A 126 12.73 -20.12 2.66
N ALA A 127 13.28 -21.16 3.30
CA ALA A 127 13.06 -21.43 4.72
C ALA A 127 13.39 -20.24 5.63
N ALA A 128 14.45 -19.48 5.30
CA ALA A 128 14.84 -18.28 6.04
C ALA A 128 13.73 -17.20 6.05
N VAL A 129 13.06 -16.99 4.91
CA VAL A 129 11.95 -16.02 4.81
C VAL A 129 10.77 -16.51 5.62
N LYS A 130 10.38 -17.77 5.44
CA LYS A 130 9.26 -18.38 6.18
C LYS A 130 9.46 -18.29 7.70
N ASN A 131 10.64 -18.67 8.19
CA ASN A 131 10.96 -18.62 9.62
C ASN A 131 10.95 -17.19 10.18
N ALA A 132 11.47 -16.22 9.43
CA ALA A 132 11.45 -14.82 9.85
C ALA A 132 10.02 -14.29 10.02
N PHE A 133 9.12 -14.61 9.08
CA PHE A 133 7.71 -14.23 9.19
C PHE A 133 6.98 -14.96 10.33
N GLU A 134 7.26 -16.24 10.55
CA GLU A 134 6.70 -16.99 11.69
C GLU A 134 7.09 -16.37 13.05
N MET A 135 8.37 -15.97 13.20
CA MET A 135 8.85 -15.29 14.41
C MET A 135 8.22 -13.91 14.62
N LEU A 136 8.04 -13.14 13.54
CA LEU A 136 7.37 -11.84 13.61
C LEU A 136 5.91 -11.98 14.05
N ARG A 137 5.22 -13.01 13.57
CA ARG A 137 3.82 -13.28 13.93
C ARG A 137 3.67 -13.66 15.41
N GLN A 138 4.54 -14.53 15.92
CA GLN A 138 4.55 -14.90 17.34
C GLN A 138 4.74 -13.68 18.25
N LYS A 139 5.67 -12.77 17.92
CA LYS A 139 5.88 -11.54 18.70
C LYS A 139 4.69 -10.57 18.67
N SER A 140 3.90 -10.56 17.58
CA SER A 140 2.72 -9.69 17.50
C SER A 140 1.53 -10.19 18.31
N GLU A 141 1.50 -11.47 18.68
CA GLU A 141 0.44 -12.07 19.51
C GLU A 141 0.73 -11.96 21.02
N GLU A 142 1.97 -11.62 21.41
CA GLU A 142 2.40 -11.43 22.81
C GLU A 142 2.22 -10.00 23.36
N ILE A 143 1.79 -9.04 22.53
CA ILE A 143 1.58 -7.62 22.87
C ILE A 143 0.09 -7.30 22.88
#